data_AF-A0A8K0R714-F1
#
_entry.id   AF-A0A8K0R714-F1
#
_cell.length_a   1.000
_cell.length_b   1.000
_cell.length_c   1.000
_cell.angle_alpha   90.00
_cell.angle_beta   90.00
_cell.angle_gamma   90.00
#
_symmetry.space_group_name_H-M   'P 1'
#
loop_
_entity.id
_entity.type
_entity.pdbx_description
1 polymer ?
#
loop_
_entity_poly.entity_id
_entity_poly.type
_entity_poly.pdbx_seq_one_letter_code
_entity_poly.pdbx_strand_id
1 'polypeptide(L)'
;MSHLPEPDAHDVQNRNRFPTLFEVLSRKTVAPLDLFSFYIYMRDQQRSVDYLDFWLDVSQHLQLCRLYVRRLHRSMIEETPDPEKTSKRSSYIMDNAGEGPSNEKGGDSMSDQRLSAFLRSDRGSRNHSPQNSQGSNQSGDLPRPSLQMLATPNDSSSPGQNSSADNTQPRREDLRASAEKILYTYLLPGSEREIIIPQSILAEVQEAIEGPEQRADPELFDSAKDYVFQAMERDAYPGFLQNKGLGNLVPQSMLLRLIIGLISFFGAVWAAFILIFLNKSRSTRCWLILPFTIAIYLLFTHQYMLDPIIALAGYSEYTFFDFNKIREPFVRKTLNRRSLTVLVMFVLLTVAICCLFIFVPGKRL
;
A
#
# COMPACT_ATOMS: atom_id res chain seq x y z
N MET A 1 9.04 23.40 -26.33
CA MET A 1 7.94 22.45 -26.06
C MET A 1 8.54 21.04 -25.97
N SER A 2 9.08 20.68 -24.82
CA SER A 2 9.73 19.39 -24.59
C SER A 2 8.66 18.34 -24.26
N HIS A 3 8.40 17.44 -25.21
CA HIS A 3 7.58 16.24 -25.00
C HIS A 3 8.20 15.39 -23.89
N LEU A 4 7.54 15.30 -22.74
CA LEU A 4 7.83 14.28 -21.74
C LEU A 4 7.17 12.97 -22.19
N PRO A 5 7.87 11.82 -22.21
CA PRO A 5 7.27 10.56 -22.58
C PRO A 5 6.36 10.06 -21.44
N GLU A 6 5.18 9.55 -21.79
CA GLU A 6 4.36 8.76 -20.88
C GLU A 6 5.16 7.51 -20.44
N PRO A 7 5.11 7.11 -19.15
CA PRO A 7 5.80 5.91 -18.70
C PRO A 7 5.01 4.67 -19.14
N ASP A 8 5.61 3.89 -20.04
CA ASP A 8 5.14 2.57 -20.43
C ASP A 8 5.02 1.64 -19.21
N ALA A 9 3.95 0.84 -19.17
CA ALA A 9 3.64 -0.10 -18.08
C ALA A 9 4.72 -1.20 -17.86
N HIS A 10 5.70 -1.31 -18.76
CA HIS A 10 6.85 -2.21 -18.63
C HIS A 10 8.01 -1.64 -17.82
N ASP A 11 8.02 -0.32 -17.54
CA ASP A 11 9.12 0.37 -16.87
C ASP A 11 9.00 0.38 -15.33
N VAL A 12 7.83 -0.04 -14.82
CA VAL A 12 7.58 -0.18 -13.37
C VAL A 12 8.38 -1.35 -12.78
N GLN A 13 8.65 -2.39 -13.58
CA GLN A 13 9.27 -3.64 -13.11
C GLN A 13 10.80 -3.58 -12.93
N ASN A 14 11.48 -2.57 -13.48
CA ASN A 14 12.94 -2.58 -13.64
C ASN A 14 13.66 -1.41 -12.96
N ARG A 15 13.09 -0.89 -11.88
CA ARG A 15 13.66 0.23 -11.15
C ARG A 15 14.73 -0.26 -10.18
N ASN A 16 15.99 0.13 -10.45
CA ASN A 16 17.13 -0.14 -9.55
C ASN A 16 17.20 0.83 -8.35
N ARG A 17 16.06 1.32 -7.87
CA ARG A 17 15.96 2.27 -6.76
C ARG A 17 14.78 1.94 -5.87
N PHE A 18 14.80 2.45 -4.64
CA PHE A 18 13.59 2.46 -3.80
C PHE A 18 12.51 3.34 -4.44
N PRO A 19 11.23 2.97 -4.32
CA PRO A 19 10.13 3.82 -4.78
C PRO A 19 10.12 5.15 -4.02
N THR A 20 9.38 6.12 -4.54
CA THR A 20 9.08 7.36 -3.79
C THR A 20 7.76 7.21 -3.03
N LEU A 21 7.52 8.07 -2.03
CA LEU A 21 6.25 8.05 -1.29
C LEU A 21 5.06 8.24 -2.25
N PHE A 22 5.18 9.15 -3.22
CA PHE A 22 4.15 9.37 -4.23
C PHE A 22 3.84 8.10 -5.06
N GLU A 23 4.85 7.31 -5.41
CA GLU A 23 4.66 6.05 -6.14
C GLU A 23 3.91 5.00 -5.29
N VAL A 24 4.19 4.96 -3.98
CA VAL A 24 3.47 4.11 -3.02
C VAL A 24 2.01 4.54 -2.91
N LEU A 25 1.77 5.84 -2.70
CA LEU A 25 0.42 6.40 -2.56
C LEU A 25 -0.41 6.30 -3.84
N SER A 26 0.23 6.39 -5.01
CA SER A 26 -0.40 6.18 -6.32
C SER A 26 -0.60 4.70 -6.70
N ARG A 27 -0.32 3.76 -5.79
CA ARG A 27 -0.48 2.31 -5.98
C ARG A 27 0.32 1.76 -7.16
N LYS A 28 1.47 2.36 -7.47
CA LYS A 28 2.38 1.92 -8.54
C LYS A 28 3.43 0.91 -8.06
N THR A 29 3.37 0.49 -6.81
CA THR A 29 4.37 -0.37 -6.15
C THR A 29 3.79 -1.72 -5.74
N VAL A 30 4.68 -2.69 -5.50
CA VAL A 30 4.32 -4.05 -5.08
C VAL A 30 4.94 -4.42 -3.72
N ALA A 31 4.42 -5.48 -3.11
CA ALA A 31 4.90 -6.03 -1.85
C ALA A 31 6.44 -6.24 -1.84
N PRO A 32 7.16 -5.84 -0.78
CA PRO A 32 6.69 -5.35 0.52
C PRO A 32 6.57 -3.81 0.64
N LEU A 33 6.69 -3.07 -0.47
CA LEU A 33 6.72 -1.60 -0.49
C LEU A 33 5.44 -1.00 -1.10
N ASP A 34 4.30 -1.65 -0.89
CA ASP A 34 2.99 -1.22 -1.38
C ASP A 34 2.22 -0.35 -0.37
N LEU A 35 1.15 0.30 -0.84
CA LEU A 35 0.30 1.17 -0.01
C LEU A 35 -0.25 0.44 1.22
N PHE A 36 -0.59 -0.84 1.09
CA PHE A 36 -1.11 -1.64 2.20
C PHE A 36 -0.03 -1.88 3.27
N SER A 37 1.20 -2.19 2.88
CA SER A 37 2.32 -2.29 3.83
C SER A 37 2.62 -0.97 4.51
N PHE A 38 2.51 0.14 3.77
CA PHE A 38 2.70 1.47 4.33
C PHE A 38 1.60 1.83 5.34
N TYR A 39 0.34 1.46 5.05
CA TYR A 39 -0.78 1.62 5.98
C TYR A 39 -0.56 0.86 7.29
N ILE A 40 -0.16 -0.42 7.21
CA ILE A 40 0.16 -1.23 8.41
C ILE A 40 1.29 -0.57 9.20
N TYR A 41 2.32 -0.09 8.53
CA TYR A 41 3.45 0.59 9.16
C TYR A 41 3.03 1.87 9.90
N MET A 42 2.22 2.72 9.24
CA MET A 42 1.70 3.96 9.82
C MET A 42 0.82 3.70 11.04
N ARG A 43 -0.01 2.65 11.01
CA ARG A 43 -0.89 2.24 12.11
C ARG A 43 -0.11 1.65 13.29
N ASP A 44 0.75 0.66 13.03
CA ASP A 44 1.32 -0.17 14.09
C ASP A 44 2.63 0.40 14.68
N GLN A 45 3.42 1.10 13.85
CA GLN A 45 4.77 1.55 14.24
C GLN A 45 4.83 3.05 14.48
N GLN A 46 4.38 3.86 13.52
CA GLN A 46 4.41 5.32 13.65
C GLN A 46 3.22 5.88 14.46
N ARG A 47 2.13 5.11 14.60
CA ARG A 47 0.88 5.52 15.26
C ARG A 47 0.34 6.86 14.74
N SER A 48 0.48 7.08 13.44
CA SER A 48 0.10 8.32 12.75
C SER A 48 -0.72 8.04 11.50
N VAL A 49 -1.51 6.96 11.52
CA VAL A 49 -2.35 6.52 10.39
C VAL A 49 -3.32 7.60 9.92
N ASP A 50 -3.73 8.50 10.82
CA ASP A 50 -4.66 9.60 10.52
C ASP A 50 -4.14 10.54 9.42
N TYR A 51 -2.82 10.75 9.33
CA TYR A 51 -2.21 11.52 8.23
C TYR A 51 -2.40 10.83 6.88
N LEU A 52 -2.27 9.50 6.85
CA LEU A 52 -2.46 8.72 5.63
C LEU A 52 -3.94 8.67 5.24
N ASP A 53 -4.83 8.45 6.21
CA ASP A 53 -6.27 8.42 6.00
C ASP A 53 -6.78 9.78 5.49
N PHE A 54 -6.35 10.89 6.12
CA PHE A 54 -6.62 12.24 5.63
C PHE A 54 -6.16 12.43 4.18
N TRP A 55 -4.92 12.04 3.85
CA TRP A 55 -4.40 12.20 2.50
C TRP A 55 -5.19 11.38 1.47
N LEU A 56 -5.63 10.18 1.84
CA LEU A 56 -6.45 9.30 0.99
C LEU A 56 -7.87 9.85 0.81
N ASP A 57 -8.48 10.39 1.86
CA ASP A 57 -9.82 10.98 1.82
C ASP A 57 -9.83 12.28 0.99
N VAL A 58 -8.82 13.14 1.16
CA VAL A 58 -8.64 14.33 0.29
C VAL A 58 -8.42 13.93 -1.17
N SER A 59 -7.68 12.85 -1.42
CA SER A 59 -7.50 12.34 -2.79
C SER A 59 -8.81 11.85 -3.41
N GLN A 60 -9.69 11.23 -2.62
CA GLN A 60 -11.03 10.83 -3.06
C GLN A 60 -11.92 12.05 -3.30
N HIS A 61 -11.89 13.03 -2.40
CA HIS A 61 -12.60 14.30 -2.58
C HIS A 61 -12.21 15.00 -3.89
N LEU A 62 -10.91 15.09 -4.20
CA LEU A 62 -10.43 15.65 -5.45
C LEU A 62 -10.92 14.88 -6.69
N GLN A 63 -11.04 13.55 -6.60
CA GLN A 63 -11.63 12.74 -7.67
C GLN A 63 -13.11 13.04 -7.86
N LEU A 64 -13.88 13.20 -6.77
CA LEU A 64 -15.28 13.61 -6.81
C LEU A 64 -15.42 14.99 -7.46
N CYS A 65 -14.58 15.96 -7.08
CA CYS A 65 -14.58 17.30 -7.68
C CYS A 65 -14.28 17.26 -9.19
N ARG A 66 -13.31 16.44 -9.62
CA ARG A 66 -13.01 16.26 -11.05
C ARG A 66 -14.18 15.66 -11.83
N LEU A 67 -14.90 14.70 -11.25
CA LEU A 67 -16.09 14.12 -11.88
C LEU A 67 -17.22 15.15 -11.99
N TYR A 68 -17.41 15.96 -10.96
CA TYR A 68 -18.39 17.06 -10.97
C TYR A 68 -18.05 18.13 -12.03
N VAL A 69 -16.79 18.57 -12.13
CA VAL A 69 -16.37 19.54 -13.16
C VAL A 69 -16.54 18.98 -14.56
N ARG A 70 -16.19 17.70 -14.79
CA ARG A 70 -16.43 17.03 -16.08
C ARG A 70 -17.91 16.97 -16.45
N ARG A 71 -18.78 16.77 -15.46
CA ARG A 71 -20.23 16.82 -15.65
C ARG A 71 -20.68 18.21 -16.07
N LEU A 72 -20.26 19.26 -15.36
CA LEU A 72 -20.58 20.65 -15.70
C LEU A 72 -20.13 21.02 -17.11
N HIS A 73 -18.92 20.60 -17.50
CA HIS A 73 -18.40 20.82 -18.85
C HIS A 73 -19.22 20.08 -19.91
N ARG A 74 -19.66 18.85 -19.61
CA ARG A 74 -20.53 18.07 -20.51
C ARG A 74 -21.91 18.71 -20.66
N SER A 75 -22.53 19.15 -19.56
CA SER A 75 -23.85 19.81 -19.61
C SER A 75 -23.79 21.14 -20.35
N MET A 76 -22.71 21.91 -20.21
CA MET A 76 -22.54 23.18 -20.93
C MET A 76 -22.38 22.98 -22.46
N ILE A 77 -21.68 21.92 -22.87
CA ILE A 77 -21.56 21.56 -24.29
C ILE A 77 -22.92 21.09 -24.86
N GLU A 78 -23.71 20.36 -24.07
CA GLU A 78 -25.02 19.87 -24.49
C GLU A 78 -26.11 20.96 -24.53
N GLU A 79 -25.97 22.02 -23.71
CA GLU A 79 -26.85 23.20 -23.71
C GLU A 79 -26.55 24.22 -24.81
N THR A 80 -25.41 24.13 -25.51
CA THR A 80 -25.16 24.99 -26.67
C THR A 80 -25.77 24.31 -27.90
N PRO A 81 -26.96 24.71 -28.37
CA PRO A 81 -27.55 24.08 -29.54
C PRO A 81 -26.73 24.56 -30.73
N ASP A 82 -26.02 23.66 -31.42
CA ASP A 82 -25.56 23.93 -32.78
C ASP A 82 -26.80 24.34 -33.61
N PRO A 83 -26.93 25.61 -34.06
CA PRO A 83 -28.10 26.04 -34.82
C PRO A 83 -28.09 25.52 -36.27
N GLU A 84 -27.15 24.65 -36.67
CA GLU A 84 -26.96 24.26 -38.07
C GLU A 84 -27.53 22.88 -38.47
N LYS A 85 -28.17 22.13 -37.56
CA LYS A 85 -28.68 20.77 -37.90
C LYS A 85 -30.21 20.62 -37.99
N THR A 86 -30.96 21.72 -38.00
CA THR A 86 -32.43 21.68 -38.18
C THR A 86 -32.88 21.67 -39.65
N SER A 87 -31.98 21.81 -40.62
CA SER A 87 -32.34 21.69 -42.04
C SER A 87 -31.64 20.50 -42.66
N LYS A 88 -32.34 19.35 -42.68
CA LYS A 88 -32.38 18.34 -43.76
C LYS A 88 -32.97 17.04 -43.22
N ARG A 89 -34.25 17.10 -42.83
CA ARG A 89 -35.12 15.93 -42.80
C ARG A 89 -36.15 16.06 -43.92
N SER A 90 -35.75 15.79 -45.16
CA SER A 90 -36.60 15.17 -46.18
C SER A 90 -35.81 14.94 -47.48
N SER A 91 -35.42 13.69 -47.73
CA SER A 91 -35.83 12.95 -48.92
C SER A 91 -35.05 11.64 -48.97
N TYR A 92 -35.82 10.58 -48.79
CA TYR A 92 -35.56 9.24 -49.27
C TYR A 92 -35.41 9.26 -50.80
N ILE A 93 -34.42 8.55 -51.36
CA ILE A 93 -34.48 7.71 -52.58
C ILE A 93 -33.03 7.36 -53.01
N MET A 94 -32.68 6.10 -52.75
CA MET A 94 -32.11 5.09 -53.66
C MET A 94 -30.94 5.41 -54.62
N ASP A 95 -30.06 4.41 -54.66
CA ASP A 95 -29.11 4.00 -55.71
C ASP A 95 -27.67 4.54 -55.77
N ASN A 96 -26.79 3.65 -55.29
CA ASN A 96 -25.85 2.87 -56.09
C ASN A 96 -24.57 3.54 -56.65
N ALA A 97 -23.50 2.75 -56.50
CA ALA A 97 -22.22 2.77 -57.21
C ALA A 97 -21.13 3.76 -56.75
N GLY A 98 -19.96 3.18 -56.45
CA GLY A 98 -18.69 3.70 -56.94
C GLY A 98 -17.76 4.34 -55.92
N GLU A 99 -16.73 3.56 -55.57
CA GLU A 99 -15.32 3.98 -55.44
C GLU A 99 -14.89 5.03 -54.39
N GLY A 100 -13.89 4.62 -53.61
CA GLY A 100 -12.92 5.54 -53.01
C GLY A 100 -11.82 4.80 -52.25
N PRO A 101 -10.54 4.97 -52.64
CA PRO A 101 -9.41 4.87 -51.73
C PRO A 101 -8.86 6.27 -51.37
N SER A 102 -8.04 6.31 -50.32
CA SER A 102 -7.17 7.43 -49.86
C SER A 102 -7.86 8.55 -49.06
N ASN A 103 -7.27 9.20 -48.04
CA ASN A 103 -6.20 8.92 -47.09
C ASN A 103 -6.34 9.98 -45.96
N GLU A 104 -5.85 9.68 -44.75
CA GLU A 104 -5.36 10.63 -43.74
C GLU A 104 -6.30 11.66 -43.04
N LYS A 105 -6.80 11.27 -41.84
CA LYS A 105 -6.55 11.94 -40.53
C LYS A 105 -7.41 11.29 -39.44
N GLY A 106 -6.78 10.65 -38.45
CA GLY A 106 -7.52 10.02 -37.35
C GLY A 106 -6.64 9.76 -36.13
N GLY A 107 -6.54 10.75 -35.24
CA GLY A 107 -5.89 10.63 -33.92
C GLY A 107 -6.83 10.22 -32.78
N ASP A 108 -8.15 10.29 -32.97
CA ASP A 108 -9.13 10.09 -31.88
C ASP A 108 -9.98 8.82 -31.99
N SER A 109 -9.89 8.06 -33.09
CA SER A 109 -10.78 6.91 -33.30
C SER A 109 -10.39 5.65 -32.51
N MET A 110 -9.12 5.54 -32.10
CA MET A 110 -8.59 4.34 -31.43
C MET A 110 -8.97 4.25 -29.94
N SER A 111 -9.11 5.39 -29.25
CA SER A 111 -9.52 5.48 -27.84
C SER A 111 -10.99 5.13 -27.66
N ASP A 112 -11.85 5.64 -28.56
CA ASP A 112 -13.28 5.37 -28.54
C ASP A 112 -13.62 3.92 -28.88
N GLN A 113 -12.84 3.25 -29.75
CA GLN A 113 -12.97 1.81 -30.00
C GLN A 113 -12.59 0.95 -28.77
N ARG A 114 -11.62 1.38 -27.97
CA ARG A 114 -11.24 0.67 -26.72
C ARG A 114 -12.25 0.90 -25.60
N LEU A 115 -12.77 2.13 -25.47
CA LEU A 115 -13.82 2.44 -24.49
C LEU A 115 -15.14 1.74 -24.83
N SER A 116 -15.51 1.67 -26.11
CA SER A 116 -16.73 0.95 -26.54
C SER A 116 -16.61 -0.57 -26.44
N ALA A 117 -15.39 -1.14 -26.49
CA ALA A 117 -15.16 -2.55 -26.15
C ALA A 117 -15.32 -2.83 -24.64
N PHE A 118 -14.85 -1.90 -23.79
CA PHE A 118 -14.97 -1.99 -22.33
C PHE A 118 -16.42 -1.85 -21.84
N LEU A 119 -17.21 -0.96 -22.46
CA LEU A 119 -18.63 -0.77 -22.12
C LEU A 119 -19.54 -1.92 -22.61
N ARG A 120 -19.09 -2.71 -23.58
CA ARG A 120 -19.79 -3.93 -24.03
C ARG A 120 -19.54 -5.14 -23.13
N SER A 121 -18.44 -5.18 -22.37
CA SER A 121 -18.12 -6.31 -21.49
C SER A 121 -18.85 -6.33 -20.15
N ASP A 122 -19.54 -5.25 -19.75
CA ASP A 122 -20.07 -5.11 -18.37
C ASP A 122 -21.60 -5.08 -18.28
N ARG A 123 -22.32 -5.62 -19.28
CA ARG A 123 -23.77 -5.86 -19.20
C ARG A 123 -24.09 -7.34 -19.32
N GLY A 124 -24.09 -7.99 -18.16
CA GLY A 124 -24.83 -9.22 -17.81
C GLY A 124 -25.11 -10.26 -18.90
N SER A 125 -24.30 -11.31 -18.93
CA SER A 125 -24.78 -12.65 -19.29
C SER A 125 -24.77 -13.52 -18.04
N ARG A 126 -25.97 -13.80 -17.54
CA ARG A 126 -26.26 -14.83 -16.55
C ARG A 126 -26.73 -16.06 -17.35
N ASN A 127 -25.84 -17.02 -17.59
CA ASN A 127 -26.11 -18.47 -17.45
C ASN A 127 -24.98 -19.38 -17.98
N HIS A 128 -24.93 -20.55 -17.35
CA HIS A 128 -24.25 -21.81 -17.70
C HIS A 128 -22.78 -22.01 -17.32
N SER A 129 -22.60 -22.70 -16.19
CA SER A 129 -21.49 -23.60 -15.90
C SER A 129 -21.34 -24.71 -16.95
N PRO A 130 -20.15 -25.34 -17.02
CA PRO A 130 -20.12 -26.76 -16.73
C PRO A 130 -19.12 -27.11 -15.62
N GLN A 131 -19.52 -28.10 -14.82
CA GLN A 131 -18.71 -28.83 -13.85
C GLN A 131 -17.47 -29.45 -14.49
N ASN A 132 -16.31 -29.38 -13.85
CA ASN A 132 -15.57 -30.56 -13.38
C ASN A 132 -14.36 -30.18 -12.50
N SER A 133 -13.86 -31.19 -11.77
CA SER A 133 -12.64 -31.30 -10.94
C SER A 133 -12.73 -30.91 -9.46
N GLN A 134 -12.86 -31.98 -8.69
CA GLN A 134 -12.74 -32.20 -7.26
C GLN A 134 -11.35 -31.84 -6.69
N GLY A 135 -11.29 -31.49 -5.40
CA GLY A 135 -10.22 -31.97 -4.51
C GLY A 135 -9.57 -30.95 -3.56
N SER A 136 -10.04 -30.93 -2.30
CA SER A 136 -9.31 -30.73 -1.01
C SER A 136 -8.46 -29.47 -0.77
N ASN A 137 -8.30 -28.90 0.44
CA ASN A 137 -8.90 -29.03 1.77
C ASN A 137 -8.48 -27.78 2.57
N GLN A 138 -9.44 -27.21 3.31
CA GLN A 138 -9.39 -26.52 4.60
C GLN A 138 -8.09 -25.82 5.08
N SER A 139 -8.17 -24.51 5.34
CA SER A 139 -7.94 -23.95 6.70
C SER A 139 -8.15 -22.42 6.78
N GLY A 140 -8.90 -21.99 7.80
CA GLY A 140 -8.67 -20.74 8.54
C GLY A 140 -9.20 -19.43 7.97
N ASP A 141 -10.52 -19.21 8.06
CA ASP A 141 -11.11 -17.87 7.91
C ASP A 141 -10.66 -16.93 9.06
N LEU A 142 -9.96 -15.87 8.71
CA LEU A 142 -9.78 -14.66 9.51
C LEU A 142 -10.37 -13.47 8.73
N PRO A 143 -11.06 -12.51 9.37
CA PRO A 143 -11.78 -11.46 8.66
C PRO A 143 -10.81 -10.49 7.99
N ARG A 144 -10.88 -10.43 6.65
CA ARG A 144 -10.35 -9.36 5.83
C ARG A 144 -11.05 -8.04 6.25
N PRO A 145 -10.35 -6.94 6.59
CA PRO A 145 -11.01 -5.65 6.76
C PRO A 145 -11.44 -5.16 5.38
N SER A 146 -12.67 -5.49 5.01
CA SER A 146 -13.41 -4.76 3.99
C SER A 146 -13.62 -3.35 4.53
N LEU A 147 -13.03 -2.38 3.83
CA LEU A 147 -13.29 -0.96 3.96
C LEU A 147 -14.81 -0.75 3.82
N GLN A 148 -15.49 -0.68 4.96
CA GLN A 148 -16.94 -0.58 5.05
C GLN A 148 -17.33 0.85 4.67
N MET A 149 -17.93 0.95 3.48
CA MET A 149 -18.79 2.05 3.08
C MET A 149 -19.92 2.16 4.13
N LEU A 150 -19.86 3.20 4.96
CA LEU A 150 -20.86 3.47 5.98
C LEU A 150 -22.15 3.96 5.28
N ALA A 151 -23.08 3.05 5.03
CA ALA A 151 -24.46 3.39 4.72
C ALA A 151 -25.18 3.68 6.04
N THR A 152 -25.47 4.96 6.29
CA THR A 152 -26.34 5.44 7.37
C THR A 152 -27.79 5.01 7.08
N PRO A 153 -28.51 4.38 8.03
CA PRO A 153 -29.95 4.17 7.89
C PRO A 153 -30.68 5.37 8.50
N ASN A 154 -31.27 6.23 7.66
CA ASN A 154 -32.30 7.16 8.12
C ASN A 154 -33.58 6.87 7.33
N ASP A 155 -34.47 6.13 7.96
CA ASP A 155 -35.77 5.77 7.41
C ASP A 155 -36.78 6.79 7.93
N SER A 156 -37.30 7.63 7.03
CA SER A 156 -38.38 8.59 7.27
C SER A 156 -39.22 8.72 6.01
N SER A 157 -40.21 7.85 5.88
CA SER A 157 -41.53 8.08 5.27
C SER A 157 -41.66 9.13 4.14
N SER A 158 -41.84 8.68 2.89
CA SER A 158 -42.97 9.07 2.01
C SER A 158 -42.94 8.31 0.67
N PRO A 159 -44.10 7.81 0.16
CA PRO A 159 -44.17 6.98 -1.02
C PRO A 159 -44.45 7.79 -2.30
N GLY A 160 -43.76 7.41 -3.37
CA GLY A 160 -44.18 7.68 -4.74
C GLY A 160 -43.61 8.95 -5.37
N GLN A 161 -42.52 8.79 -6.11
CA GLN A 161 -42.33 9.51 -7.38
C GLN A 161 -41.26 8.82 -8.23
N ASN A 162 -41.68 8.46 -9.44
CA ASN A 162 -40.84 7.96 -10.52
C ASN A 162 -39.59 8.85 -10.70
N SER A 163 -38.40 8.30 -10.50
CA SER A 163 -37.15 8.93 -10.96
C SER A 163 -36.33 7.91 -11.75
N SER A 164 -36.39 8.09 -13.05
CA SER A 164 -35.51 7.54 -14.07
C SER A 164 -34.02 7.78 -13.75
N ALA A 165 -33.23 6.70 -13.78
CA ALA A 165 -31.86 6.60 -14.29
C ALA A 165 -30.93 7.84 -14.24
N ASP A 166 -30.56 8.37 -13.06
CA ASP A 166 -29.37 9.25 -12.94
C ASP A 166 -28.76 9.31 -11.52
N ASN A 167 -28.68 8.17 -10.82
CA ASN A 167 -28.21 8.12 -9.42
C ASN A 167 -26.69 7.89 -9.27
N THR A 168 -25.91 8.11 -10.34
CA THR A 168 -24.46 7.82 -10.38
C THR A 168 -23.61 9.08 -10.59
N GLN A 169 -24.23 10.25 -10.71
CA GLN A 169 -23.52 11.50 -10.97
C GLN A 169 -23.38 12.35 -9.70
N PRO A 170 -22.16 12.80 -9.34
CA PRO A 170 -21.93 13.59 -8.12
C PRO A 170 -22.63 14.94 -8.21
N ARG A 171 -23.25 15.36 -7.11
CA ARG A 171 -23.92 16.65 -6.96
C ARG A 171 -23.09 17.60 -6.09
N ARG A 172 -23.43 18.90 -6.11
CA ARG A 172 -22.71 19.91 -5.31
C ARG A 172 -22.85 19.64 -3.82
N GLU A 173 -23.98 19.08 -3.40
CA GLU A 173 -24.26 18.69 -2.02
C GLU A 173 -23.31 17.55 -1.57
N ASP A 174 -22.99 16.61 -2.47
CA ASP A 174 -22.07 15.51 -2.16
C ASP A 174 -20.63 16.01 -1.97
N LEU A 175 -20.21 16.99 -2.78
CA LEU A 175 -18.90 17.65 -2.64
C LEU A 175 -18.81 18.36 -1.29
N ARG A 176 -19.85 19.11 -0.92
CA ARG A 176 -19.92 19.81 0.35
C ARG A 176 -19.90 18.84 1.53
N ALA A 177 -20.75 17.81 1.51
CA ALA A 177 -20.79 16.81 2.58
C ALA A 177 -19.44 16.10 2.75
N SER A 178 -18.72 15.85 1.64
CA SER A 178 -17.37 15.31 1.68
C SER A 178 -16.36 16.29 2.30
N ALA A 179 -16.43 17.58 1.98
CA ALA A 179 -15.53 18.59 2.53
C ALA A 179 -15.76 18.79 4.05
N GLU A 180 -17.02 18.92 4.46
CA GLU A 180 -17.41 19.02 5.88
C GLU A 180 -16.98 17.78 6.66
N LYS A 181 -17.18 16.58 6.12
CA LYS A 181 -16.73 15.34 6.75
C LYS A 181 -15.21 15.35 6.98
N ILE A 182 -14.41 15.73 5.99
CA ILE A 182 -12.94 15.78 6.12
C ILE A 182 -12.53 16.81 7.19
N LEU A 183 -13.17 17.98 7.20
CA LEU A 183 -12.91 19.02 8.21
C LEU A 183 -13.20 18.50 9.64
N TYR A 184 -14.39 17.95 9.87
CA TYR A 184 -14.81 17.51 11.21
C TYR A 184 -14.08 16.26 11.71
N THR A 185 -13.64 15.37 10.81
CA THR A 185 -12.95 14.13 11.20
C THR A 185 -11.47 14.38 11.54
N TYR A 186 -10.78 15.27 10.81
CA TYR A 186 -9.31 15.38 10.90
C TYR A 186 -8.79 16.76 11.32
N LEU A 187 -9.49 17.84 11.02
CA LEU A 187 -8.94 19.20 11.10
C LEU A 187 -9.48 20.00 12.29
N LEU A 188 -10.68 19.68 12.79
CA LEU A 188 -11.26 20.39 13.92
C LEU A 188 -10.55 20.01 15.24
N PRO A 189 -10.24 20.99 16.13
CA PRO A 189 -9.67 20.69 17.44
C PRO A 189 -10.57 19.77 18.27
N GLY A 190 -10.00 18.69 18.81
CA GLY A 190 -10.76 17.68 19.57
C GLY A 190 -11.51 16.66 18.70
N SER A 191 -11.25 16.63 17.39
CA SER A 191 -11.73 15.56 16.52
C SER A 191 -11.10 14.21 16.86
N GLU A 192 -11.81 13.12 16.56
CA GLU A 192 -11.37 11.75 16.90
C GLU A 192 -10.04 11.36 16.24
N ARG A 193 -9.73 11.97 15.09
CA ARG A 193 -8.53 11.72 14.29
C ARG A 193 -7.80 13.01 13.96
N GLU A 194 -7.69 13.91 14.94
CA GLU A 194 -7.06 15.21 14.78
C GLU A 194 -5.62 15.09 14.28
N ILE A 195 -5.33 15.71 13.12
CA ILE A 195 -3.97 15.80 12.57
C ILE A 195 -3.31 17.12 12.97
N ILE A 196 -1.99 17.10 13.22
CA ILE A 196 -1.24 18.28 13.64
C ILE A 196 -0.69 18.98 12.40
N ILE A 197 -1.36 20.07 12.01
CA ILE A 197 -0.92 20.93 10.91
C ILE A 197 -0.83 22.40 11.36
N PRO A 198 -0.10 23.28 10.64
CA PRO A 198 0.03 24.68 11.01
C PRO A 198 -1.32 25.40 11.05
N GLN A 199 -1.53 26.21 12.08
CA GLN A 199 -2.78 26.93 12.32
C GLN A 199 -3.19 27.86 11.17
N SER A 200 -2.22 28.38 10.41
CA SER A 200 -2.50 29.19 9.22
C SER A 200 -3.26 28.41 8.16
N ILE A 201 -2.91 27.13 7.94
CA ILE A 201 -3.57 26.27 6.95
C ILE A 201 -4.95 25.85 7.47
N LEU A 202 -5.08 25.57 8.76
CA LEU A 202 -6.37 25.23 9.38
C LEU A 202 -7.37 26.36 9.28
N ALA A 203 -6.95 27.58 9.63
CA ALA A 203 -7.82 28.75 9.58
C ALA A 203 -8.31 29.02 8.15
N GLU A 204 -7.44 28.87 7.16
CA GLU A 204 -7.79 29.02 5.74
C GLU A 204 -8.85 27.99 5.29
N VAL A 205 -8.64 26.72 5.61
CA VAL A 205 -9.59 25.64 5.25
C VAL A 205 -10.91 25.78 6.00
N GLN A 206 -10.86 26.15 7.28
CA GLN A 206 -12.05 26.35 8.10
C GLN A 206 -12.87 27.54 7.61
N GLU A 207 -12.24 28.69 7.35
CA GLU A 207 -12.91 29.87 6.81
C GLU A 207 -13.50 29.59 5.43
N ALA A 208 -12.81 28.82 4.58
CA ALA A 208 -13.33 28.46 3.26
C ALA A 208 -14.57 27.57 3.29
N ILE A 209 -14.70 26.67 4.29
CA ILE A 209 -15.83 25.74 4.44
C ILE A 209 -16.99 26.36 5.25
N GLU A 210 -16.68 26.94 6.41
CA GLU A 210 -17.67 27.49 7.36
C GLU A 210 -18.05 28.95 7.07
N GLY A 211 -17.22 29.65 6.29
CA GLY A 211 -17.46 31.04 5.92
C GLY A 211 -18.66 31.23 4.98
N PRO A 212 -18.96 32.49 4.62
CA PRO A 212 -20.16 32.85 3.86
C PRO A 212 -20.20 32.27 2.45
N GLU A 213 -19.04 31.94 1.87
CA GLU A 213 -18.95 31.43 0.50
C GLU A 213 -19.12 29.90 0.39
N GLN A 214 -19.00 29.15 1.50
CA GLN A 214 -19.17 27.69 1.57
C GLN A 214 -18.53 26.98 0.36
N ARG A 215 -17.24 27.24 0.15
CA ARG A 215 -16.51 26.77 -1.03
C ARG A 215 -16.23 25.27 -0.91
N ALA A 216 -16.41 24.57 -2.02
CA ALA A 216 -16.11 23.14 -2.15
C ALA A 216 -15.22 22.90 -3.39
N ASP A 217 -14.29 23.84 -3.62
CA ASP A 217 -13.45 23.86 -4.79
C ASP A 217 -12.36 22.77 -4.70
N PRO A 218 -11.85 22.27 -5.85
CA PRO A 218 -10.83 21.23 -5.87
C PRO A 218 -9.55 21.58 -5.09
N GLU A 219 -9.21 22.86 -5.01
CA GLU A 219 -7.96 23.39 -4.43
C GLU A 219 -8.05 23.61 -2.91
N LEU A 220 -9.24 23.44 -2.32
CA LEU A 220 -9.52 23.72 -0.91
C LEU A 220 -8.53 23.07 0.06
N PHE A 221 -8.09 21.85 -0.25
CA PHE A 221 -7.22 21.07 0.62
C PHE A 221 -5.77 20.99 0.13
N ASP A 222 -5.37 21.73 -0.91
CA ASP A 222 -4.05 21.56 -1.53
C ASP A 222 -2.91 21.88 -0.55
N SER A 223 -2.98 23.03 0.13
CA SER A 223 -2.00 23.41 1.17
C SER A 223 -1.88 22.37 2.30
N ALA A 224 -3.02 21.85 2.78
CA ALA A 224 -3.06 20.85 3.84
C ALA A 224 -2.54 19.48 3.37
N LYS A 225 -2.92 19.08 2.15
CA LYS A 225 -2.51 17.83 1.51
C LYS A 225 -0.99 17.80 1.28
N ASP A 226 -0.42 18.89 0.79
CA ASP A 226 1.02 19.01 0.53
C ASP A 226 1.82 18.99 1.82
N TYR A 227 1.35 19.69 2.86
CA TYR A 227 1.96 19.63 4.19
C TYR A 227 1.97 18.20 4.74
N VAL A 228 0.83 17.50 4.69
CA VAL A 228 0.72 16.12 5.19
C VAL A 228 1.60 15.17 4.37
N PHE A 229 1.66 15.34 3.05
CA PHE A 229 2.55 14.57 2.20
C PHE A 229 4.02 14.76 2.61
N GLN A 230 4.45 16.01 2.79
CA GLN A 230 5.81 16.34 3.19
C GLN A 230 6.15 15.82 4.60
N ALA A 231 5.20 15.91 5.54
CA ALA A 231 5.36 15.37 6.89
C ALA A 231 5.54 13.85 6.85
N MET A 232 4.69 13.13 6.11
CA MET A 232 4.83 11.68 5.92
C MET A 232 6.15 11.30 5.24
N GLU A 233 6.58 12.06 4.22
CA GLU A 233 7.82 11.81 3.48
C GLU A 233 9.07 12.04 4.34
N ARG A 234 9.05 13.04 5.23
CA ARG A 234 10.17 13.36 6.11
C ARG A 234 10.25 12.41 7.30
N ASP A 235 9.12 12.14 7.96
CA ASP A 235 9.12 11.57 9.30
C ASP A 235 8.85 10.05 9.29
N ALA A 236 7.93 9.56 8.44
CA ALA A 236 7.52 8.16 8.41
C ALA A 236 8.19 7.34 7.30
N TYR A 237 8.32 7.92 6.12
CA TYR A 237 8.77 7.20 4.93
C TYR A 237 10.20 6.62 5.02
N PRO A 238 11.20 7.31 5.59
CA PRO A 238 12.54 6.75 5.74
C PRO A 238 12.54 5.51 6.65
N GLY A 239 11.77 5.55 7.75
CA GLY A 239 11.61 4.40 8.65
C GLY A 239 10.88 3.23 8.01
N PHE A 240 9.88 3.50 7.16
CA PHE A 240 9.20 2.47 6.38
C PHE A 240 10.17 1.73 5.44
N LEU A 241 11.00 2.47 4.70
CA LEU A 241 12.00 1.87 3.81
C LEU A 241 13.06 1.08 4.58
N GLN A 242 13.47 1.55 5.76
CA GLN A 242 14.38 0.80 6.62
C GLN A 242 13.76 -0.51 7.10
N ASN A 243 12.50 -0.51 7.53
CA ASN A 243 11.89 -1.70 8.12
C ASN A 243 11.39 -2.72 7.08
N LYS A 244 10.88 -2.26 5.93
CA LYS A 244 10.31 -3.14 4.89
C LYS A 244 11.16 -3.26 3.63
N GLY A 245 12.00 -2.27 3.32
CA GLY A 245 12.90 -2.30 2.16
C GLY A 245 14.26 -2.91 2.49
N LEU A 246 14.73 -2.70 3.71
CA LEU A 246 16.03 -3.18 4.21
C LEU A 246 15.86 -4.29 5.26
N GLY A 247 14.74 -4.38 5.95
CA GLY A 247 14.41 -5.49 6.85
C GLY A 247 13.37 -6.43 6.26
N ASN A 248 13.24 -7.62 6.84
CA ASN A 248 12.14 -8.54 6.55
C ASN A 248 11.36 -8.97 7.81
N LEU A 249 11.60 -8.30 8.93
CA LEU A 249 11.04 -8.61 10.24
C LEU A 249 10.24 -7.45 10.81
N VAL A 250 9.22 -7.80 11.60
CA VAL A 250 8.41 -6.83 12.34
C VAL A 250 9.06 -6.54 13.71
N PRO A 251 8.94 -5.31 14.28
CA PRO A 251 9.55 -4.97 15.57
C PRO A 251 9.21 -5.92 16.72
N GLN A 252 8.00 -6.49 16.73
CA GLN A 252 7.58 -7.45 17.76
C GLN A 252 8.40 -8.76 17.68
N SER A 253 8.56 -9.31 16.48
CA SER A 253 9.35 -10.52 16.23
C SER A 253 10.82 -10.30 16.54
N MET A 254 11.33 -9.10 16.24
CA MET A 254 12.69 -8.68 16.60
C MET A 254 12.92 -8.74 18.12
N LEU A 255 12.01 -8.13 18.90
CA LEU A 255 12.10 -8.13 20.35
C LEU A 255 12.02 -9.54 20.94
N LEU A 256 11.13 -10.39 20.42
CA LEU A 256 11.04 -11.79 20.85
C LEU A 256 12.36 -12.55 20.60
N ARG A 257 12.94 -12.38 19.41
CA ARG A 257 14.22 -13.01 19.05
C ARG A 257 15.36 -12.53 19.92
N LEU A 258 15.37 -11.26 20.31
CA LEU A 258 16.36 -10.74 21.27
C LEU A 258 16.26 -11.44 22.61
N ILE A 259 15.06 -11.53 23.18
CA ILE A 259 14.85 -12.14 24.49
C ILE A 259 15.27 -13.61 24.47
N ILE A 260 14.77 -14.38 23.49
CA ILE A 260 15.11 -15.80 23.36
C ILE A 260 16.61 -15.97 23.08
N GLY A 261 17.20 -15.11 22.25
CA GLY A 261 18.62 -15.11 21.94
C GLY A 261 19.49 -14.87 23.17
N LEU A 262 19.14 -13.89 24.02
CA LEU A 262 19.86 -13.58 25.26
C LEU A 262 19.73 -14.71 26.30
N ILE A 263 18.52 -15.26 26.49
CA ILE A 263 18.30 -16.39 27.40
C ILE A 263 19.10 -17.62 26.92
N SER A 264 19.04 -17.92 25.63
CA SER A 264 19.78 -19.03 25.03
C SER A 264 21.29 -18.81 25.14
N PHE A 265 21.79 -17.58 24.92
CA PHE A 265 23.20 -17.25 25.07
C PHE A 265 23.68 -17.45 26.51
N PHE A 266 22.92 -16.94 27.49
CA PHE A 266 23.22 -17.13 28.90
C PHE A 266 23.26 -18.62 29.27
N GLY A 267 22.24 -19.38 28.85
CA GLY A 267 22.19 -20.83 29.08
C GLY A 267 23.36 -21.58 28.42
N ALA A 268 23.76 -21.19 27.20
CA ALA A 268 24.88 -21.78 26.49
C ALA A 268 26.21 -21.55 27.24
N VAL A 269 26.46 -20.31 27.66
CA VAL A 269 27.66 -19.94 28.42
C VAL A 269 27.68 -20.64 29.78
N TRP A 270 26.54 -20.66 30.48
CA TRP A 270 26.43 -21.34 31.77
C TRP A 270 26.70 -22.85 31.66
N ALA A 271 26.07 -23.52 30.69
CA ALA A 271 26.33 -24.94 30.41
C ALA A 271 27.79 -25.19 30.00
N ALA A 272 28.39 -24.28 29.23
CA ALA A 272 29.80 -24.37 28.85
C ALA A 272 30.72 -24.34 30.06
N PHE A 273 30.52 -23.41 30.99
CA PHE A 273 31.30 -23.35 32.23
C PHE A 273 31.11 -24.60 33.09
N ILE A 274 29.89 -25.11 33.25
CA ILE A 274 29.64 -26.37 33.98
C ILE A 274 30.45 -27.52 33.35
N LEU A 275 30.39 -27.70 32.02
CA LEU A 275 31.11 -28.79 31.37
C LEU A 275 32.64 -28.66 31.45
N ILE A 276 33.15 -27.42 31.44
CA ILE A 276 34.57 -27.12 31.63
C ILE A 276 35.01 -27.45 33.07
N PHE A 277 34.26 -26.99 34.07
CA PHE A 277 34.57 -27.21 35.48
C PHE A 277 34.34 -28.66 35.94
N LEU A 278 33.41 -29.39 35.32
CA LEU A 278 33.27 -30.83 35.55
C LEU A 278 34.33 -31.67 34.81
N ASN A 279 35.23 -31.02 34.07
CA ASN A 279 36.25 -31.65 33.24
C ASN A 279 35.69 -32.74 32.30
N LYS A 280 34.53 -32.46 31.67
CA LYS A 280 33.93 -33.39 30.70
C LYS A 280 34.74 -33.43 29.41
N SER A 281 34.68 -34.56 28.71
CA SER A 281 35.41 -34.79 27.45
C SER A 281 34.98 -33.81 26.36
N ARG A 282 35.86 -33.58 25.38
CA ARG A 282 35.60 -32.67 24.25
C ARG A 282 34.35 -33.09 23.46
N SER A 283 34.12 -34.38 23.31
CA SER A 283 32.93 -34.92 22.62
C SER A 283 31.62 -34.51 23.30
N THR A 284 31.57 -34.48 24.64
CA THR A 284 30.39 -33.98 25.35
C THR A 284 30.23 -32.47 25.18
N ARG A 285 31.33 -31.72 25.12
CA ARG A 285 31.31 -30.27 24.90
C ARG A 285 30.87 -29.87 23.49
N CYS A 286 31.02 -30.73 22.48
CA CYS A 286 30.50 -30.47 21.14
C CYS A 286 28.98 -30.23 21.11
N TRP A 287 28.22 -30.74 22.08
CA TRP A 287 26.78 -30.46 22.20
C TRP A 287 26.47 -28.98 22.51
N LEU A 288 27.46 -28.19 22.96
CA LEU A 288 27.31 -26.74 23.13
C LEU A 288 27.11 -25.99 21.81
N ILE A 289 27.46 -26.60 20.67
CA ILE A 289 27.25 -26.00 19.35
C ILE A 289 25.79 -25.64 19.16
N LEU A 290 24.85 -26.50 19.57
CA LEU A 290 23.41 -26.28 19.36
C LEU A 290 22.91 -25.01 20.07
N PRO A 291 23.04 -24.85 21.40
CA PRO A 291 22.55 -23.65 22.08
C PRO A 291 23.31 -22.39 21.65
N PHE A 292 24.62 -22.45 21.35
CA PHE A 292 25.33 -21.29 20.81
C PHE A 292 24.84 -20.90 19.41
N THR A 293 24.55 -21.87 18.55
CA THR A 293 24.02 -21.62 17.20
C THR A 293 22.67 -20.92 17.27
N ILE A 294 21.75 -21.40 18.11
CA ILE A 294 20.43 -20.77 18.30
C ILE A 294 20.59 -19.34 18.83
N ALA A 295 21.38 -19.18 19.90
CA ALA A 295 21.61 -17.88 20.53
C ALA A 295 22.16 -16.85 19.55
N ILE A 296 23.27 -17.19 18.88
CA ILE A 296 23.96 -16.27 17.97
C ILE A 296 23.10 -15.98 16.74
N TYR A 297 22.39 -16.98 16.20
CA TYR A 297 21.46 -16.78 15.09
C TYR A 297 20.42 -15.71 15.44
N LEU A 298 19.72 -15.89 16.57
CA LEU A 298 18.66 -14.97 16.99
C LEU A 298 19.19 -13.56 17.26
N LEU A 299 20.35 -13.43 17.91
CA LEU A 299 21.01 -12.13 18.14
C LEU A 299 21.42 -11.45 16.82
N PHE A 300 21.92 -12.21 15.85
CA PHE A 300 22.23 -11.67 14.51
C PHE A 300 20.98 -11.22 13.78
N THR A 301 19.89 -12.02 13.83
CA THR A 301 18.65 -11.62 13.18
C THR A 301 18.08 -10.32 13.77
N HIS A 302 18.22 -10.13 15.09
CA HIS A 302 17.89 -8.86 15.73
C HIS A 302 18.85 -7.74 15.29
N GLN A 303 20.18 -7.93 15.37
CA GLN A 303 21.12 -6.85 15.12
C GLN A 303 21.02 -6.28 13.69
N TYR A 304 20.67 -7.13 12.71
CA TYR A 304 20.59 -6.74 11.30
C TYR A 304 19.17 -6.47 10.79
N MET A 305 18.14 -6.55 11.66
CA MET A 305 16.72 -6.42 11.28
C MET A 305 16.30 -7.37 10.14
N LEU A 306 16.95 -8.52 10.08
CA LEU A 306 16.91 -9.42 8.93
C LEU A 306 17.00 -10.86 9.40
N ASP A 307 16.03 -11.68 9.03
CA ASP A 307 16.11 -13.14 9.09
C ASP A 307 16.70 -13.67 7.78
N PRO A 308 17.95 -14.19 7.79
CA PRO A 308 18.61 -14.65 6.57
C PRO A 308 17.87 -15.79 5.87
N ILE A 309 17.30 -16.73 6.64
CA ILE A 309 16.65 -17.93 6.09
C ILE A 309 15.34 -17.54 5.41
N ILE A 310 14.51 -16.75 6.09
CA ILE A 310 13.21 -16.31 5.57
C ILE A 310 13.40 -15.38 4.36
N ALA A 311 14.39 -14.48 4.43
CA ALA A 311 14.70 -13.58 3.32
C ALA A 311 15.18 -14.35 2.07
N LEU A 312 16.06 -15.35 2.23
CA LEU A 312 16.52 -16.20 1.11
C LEU A 312 15.39 -17.04 0.50
N ALA A 313 14.43 -17.48 1.33
CA ALA A 313 13.21 -18.13 0.86
C ALA A 313 12.28 -17.16 0.08
N GLY A 314 12.55 -15.85 0.12
CA GLY A 314 11.79 -14.83 -0.61
C GLY A 314 10.55 -14.33 0.13
N TYR A 315 10.53 -14.45 1.45
CA TYR A 315 9.43 -13.99 2.30
C TYR A 315 9.84 -12.81 3.18
N SER A 316 8.86 -11.97 3.50
CA SER A 316 8.96 -10.88 4.45
C SER A 316 7.77 -10.91 5.39
N GLU A 317 8.03 -10.67 6.67
CA GLU A 317 7.00 -10.61 7.69
C GLU A 317 6.19 -9.30 7.54
N TYR A 318 4.87 -9.42 7.48
CA TYR A 318 3.93 -8.30 7.37
C TYR A 318 3.44 -7.85 8.74
N THR A 319 2.84 -8.77 9.48
CA THR A 319 2.44 -8.68 10.88
C THR A 319 3.09 -9.83 11.65
N PHE A 320 2.99 -9.83 12.97
CA PHE A 320 3.62 -10.86 13.81
C PHE A 320 3.23 -12.28 13.37
N PHE A 321 4.21 -13.06 12.90
CA PHE A 321 4.05 -14.42 12.32
C PHE A 321 3.27 -14.54 11.00
N ASP A 322 2.94 -13.44 10.32
CA ASP A 322 2.34 -13.48 8.99
C ASP A 322 3.36 -13.11 7.92
N PHE A 323 3.55 -13.99 6.93
CA PHE A 323 4.61 -13.89 5.94
C PHE A 323 4.05 -13.71 4.54
N ASN A 324 4.52 -12.68 3.85
CA ASN A 324 4.17 -12.42 2.46
C ASN A 324 5.39 -12.53 1.55
N LYS A 325 5.12 -12.93 0.31
CA LYS A 325 6.15 -13.07 -0.72
C LYS A 325 6.67 -11.69 -1.15
N ILE A 326 7.99 -11.55 -1.19
CA ILE A 326 8.67 -10.37 -1.74
C ILE A 326 8.50 -10.40 -3.26
N ARG A 327 7.70 -9.46 -3.80
CA ARG A 327 7.46 -9.34 -5.24
C ARG A 327 8.40 -8.34 -5.89
N GLU A 328 8.81 -7.32 -5.15
CA GLU A 328 9.73 -6.28 -5.61
C GLU A 328 11.15 -6.87 -5.86
N PRO A 329 11.63 -6.91 -7.12
CA PRO A 329 12.88 -7.59 -7.46
C PRO A 329 14.11 -6.89 -6.88
N PHE A 330 14.10 -5.56 -6.83
CA PHE A 330 15.18 -4.77 -6.24
C PHE A 330 15.37 -5.06 -4.75
N VAL A 331 14.26 -5.10 -3.99
CA VAL A 331 14.25 -5.45 -2.57
C VAL A 331 14.73 -6.89 -2.37
N ARG A 332 14.24 -7.84 -3.17
CA ARG A 332 14.66 -9.24 -3.10
C ARG A 332 16.17 -9.40 -3.31
N LYS A 333 16.74 -8.75 -4.33
CA LYS A 333 18.19 -8.78 -4.60
C LYS A 333 18.99 -8.20 -3.44
N THR A 334 18.53 -7.08 -2.88
CA THR A 334 19.18 -6.39 -1.76
C THR A 334 19.16 -7.24 -0.49
N LEU A 335 17.99 -7.79 -0.15
CA LEU A 335 17.82 -8.67 1.01
C LEU A 335 18.66 -9.94 0.86
N ASN A 336 18.65 -10.61 -0.29
CA ASN A 336 19.46 -11.82 -0.52
C ASN A 336 20.96 -11.58 -0.31
N ARG A 337 21.50 -10.47 -0.83
CA ARG A 337 22.92 -10.11 -0.66
C ARG A 337 23.26 -9.86 0.82
N ARG A 338 22.38 -9.16 1.54
CA ARG A 338 22.56 -8.91 2.97
C ARG A 338 22.43 -10.20 3.78
N SER A 339 21.45 -11.05 3.48
CA SER A 339 21.24 -12.33 4.13
C SER A 339 22.47 -13.23 4.02
N LEU A 340 23.09 -13.30 2.83
CA LEU A 340 24.33 -14.05 2.64
C LEU A 340 25.46 -13.50 3.51
N THR A 341 25.62 -12.17 3.54
CA THR A 341 26.65 -11.50 4.36
C THR A 341 26.44 -11.79 5.85
N VAL A 342 25.20 -11.66 6.34
CA VAL A 342 24.83 -11.94 7.73
C VAL A 342 25.05 -13.41 8.07
N LEU A 343 24.70 -14.34 7.17
CA LEU A 343 24.90 -15.77 7.37
C LEU A 343 26.38 -16.13 7.49
N VAL A 344 27.24 -15.56 6.64
CA VAL A 344 28.69 -15.76 6.73
C VAL A 344 29.23 -15.25 8.07
N MET A 345 28.86 -14.04 8.49
CA MET A 345 29.28 -13.48 9.77
C MET A 345 28.79 -14.29 10.97
N PHE A 346 27.54 -14.78 10.89
CA PHE A 346 26.94 -15.67 11.89
C PHE A 346 27.72 -16.98 12.03
N VAL A 347 28.05 -17.65 10.92
CA VAL A 347 28.80 -18.92 10.94
C VAL A 347 30.20 -18.69 11.50
N LEU A 348 30.90 -17.64 11.06
CA LEU A 348 32.24 -17.31 11.55
C LEU A 348 32.26 -17.09 13.06
N LEU A 349 31.33 -16.28 13.58
CA LEU A 349 31.25 -16.02 15.01
C LEU A 349 30.87 -17.26 15.82
N THR A 350 29.90 -18.05 15.32
CA THR A 350 29.47 -19.29 15.97
C THR A 350 30.62 -20.29 16.07
N VAL A 351 31.36 -20.49 14.99
CA VAL A 351 32.54 -21.37 14.98
C VAL A 351 33.60 -20.87 15.95
N ALA A 352 33.93 -19.57 15.93
CA ALA A 352 34.93 -18.99 16.83
C ALA A 352 34.57 -19.19 18.32
N ILE A 353 33.32 -18.93 18.70
CA ILE A 353 32.84 -19.12 20.07
C ILE A 353 32.84 -20.61 20.45
N CYS A 354 32.38 -21.50 19.56
CA CYS A 354 32.39 -22.93 19.82
C CYS A 354 33.81 -23.48 19.99
N CYS A 355 34.76 -23.06 19.14
CA CYS A 355 36.17 -23.44 19.26
C CYS A 355 36.75 -23.01 20.62
N LEU A 356 36.44 -21.79 21.07
CA LEU A 356 36.88 -21.30 22.38
C LEU A 356 36.40 -22.25 23.50
N PHE A 357 35.10 -22.52 23.61
CA PHE A 357 34.57 -23.31 24.74
C PHE A 357 34.87 -24.81 24.64
N ILE A 358 35.05 -25.37 23.44
CA ILE A 358 35.35 -26.80 23.25
C ILE A 358 36.84 -27.09 23.54
N PHE A 359 37.75 -26.24 23.11
CA PHE A 359 39.19 -26.49 23.21
C PHE A 359 39.85 -25.99 24.49
N VAL A 360 39.18 -25.12 25.27
CA VAL A 360 39.69 -24.68 26.58
C VAL A 360 39.95 -25.88 27.50
N PRO A 361 41.13 -25.99 28.13
CA PRO A 361 41.44 -27.08 29.05
C PRO A 361 40.48 -27.06 30.25
N GLY A 362 39.91 -28.22 30.57
CA GLY A 362 39.07 -28.37 31.76
C GLY A 362 39.92 -28.37 33.02
N LYS A 363 39.42 -27.74 34.08
CA LYS A 363 39.98 -27.85 35.43
C LYS A 363 38.83 -28.19 36.37
N ARG A 364 38.97 -29.31 37.08
CA ARG A 364 38.03 -29.66 38.15
C ARG A 364 38.24 -28.70 39.31
N LEU A 365 37.24 -27.85 39.57
CA LEU A 365 37.20 -26.98 40.75
C LEU A 365 36.96 -27.79 42.01
#